data_AF-A0A962H9J1-F1
#
_entry.id   AF-A0A962H9J1-F1
#
_cell.length_a   1.000
_cell.length_b   1.000
_cell.length_c   1.000
_cell.angle_alpha   90.00
_cell.angle_beta   90.00
_cell.angle_gamma   90.00
#
_symmetry.space_group_name_H-M   'P 1'
#
loop_
_entity.id
_entity.type
_entity.pdbx_description
1 polymer ?
#
loop_
_entity_poly.entity_id
_entity_poly.type
_entity_poly.pdbx_seq_one_letter_code
_entity_poly.pdbx_strand_id
1 'polypeptide(L)'
;MTQFARRIGCLLALALLCSAARAQCPPGDVLFNTQAEVDNFAATFPDCEDVQGVLGIFGSVTDLSPLATIRSVADALTVVPNELTTATFAGLQSIGGNVLVVAPELSSLNFPALVSVDGDVVVTTSPELTSLTAPMLTSISGDLFFELASLTALNLANLASVESITTTGNSLTSFSLPALVSIEEFGVFNTSALVSIDLRQVTSLDTFALSNNASLSSIDLRNLTSAALIFVSSNPMLGTCCFLASALQSADPANVTIADNAPGCSSIEEVLRICVAMAVPAVGGLGLLIIASLLVLLALRFRLGYLAN
;
A
#
# COMPACT_ATOMS: atom_id res chain seq x y z
N MET A 1 -11.71 64.63 -24.11
CA MET A 1 -12.04 63.24 -23.72
C MET A 1 -11.24 62.17 -24.49
N THR A 2 -9.99 62.41 -24.93
CA THR A 2 -9.27 61.42 -25.75
C THR A 2 -7.78 61.24 -25.42
N GLN A 3 -7.24 61.89 -24.38
CA GLN A 3 -5.88 61.61 -23.87
C GLN A 3 -5.83 60.57 -22.72
N PHE A 4 -6.97 60.20 -22.12
CA PHE A 4 -7.02 59.22 -21.04
C PHE A 4 -7.04 57.76 -21.54
N ALA A 5 -7.47 57.53 -22.80
CA ALA A 5 -7.55 56.19 -23.39
C ALA A 5 -6.20 55.65 -23.92
N ARG A 6 -5.17 56.49 -24.02
CA ARG A 6 -3.86 56.10 -24.60
C ARG A 6 -2.85 55.62 -23.55
N ARG A 7 -3.11 55.83 -22.26
CA ARG A 7 -2.28 55.33 -21.14
C ARG A 7 -2.75 54.00 -20.57
N ILE A 8 -4.01 53.63 -20.80
CA ILE A 8 -4.57 52.33 -20.38
C ILE A 8 -4.12 51.20 -21.32
N GLY A 9 -3.87 51.49 -22.60
CA GLY A 9 -3.37 50.52 -23.57
C GLY A 9 -1.90 50.10 -23.39
N CYS A 10 -1.09 50.86 -22.65
CA CYS A 10 0.32 50.54 -22.40
C CYS A 10 0.54 49.79 -21.07
N LEU A 11 -0.40 49.91 -20.12
CA LEU A 11 -0.36 49.19 -18.84
C LEU A 11 -1.03 47.81 -18.93
N LEU A 12 -1.98 47.60 -19.84
CA LEU A 12 -2.56 46.27 -20.09
C LEU A 12 -1.75 45.39 -21.07
N ALA A 13 -0.83 45.97 -21.83
CA ALA A 13 0.03 45.23 -22.76
C ALA A 13 1.33 44.71 -22.12
N LEU A 14 1.67 45.18 -20.91
CA LEU A 14 2.89 44.76 -20.18
C LEU A 14 2.63 43.63 -19.16
N ALA A 15 1.37 43.27 -18.92
CA ALA A 15 0.97 42.20 -18.00
C ALA A 15 0.47 40.92 -18.72
N LEU A 16 0.49 40.89 -20.06
CA LEU A 16 -0.08 39.79 -20.86
C LEU A 16 0.90 39.18 -21.89
N LEU A 17 2.21 39.42 -21.74
CA LEU A 17 3.26 38.91 -22.64
C LEU A 17 4.45 38.27 -21.90
N CYS A 18 4.20 37.62 -20.77
CA CYS A 18 5.14 36.64 -20.19
C CYS A 18 4.43 35.30 -19.92
N SER A 19 3.49 34.94 -20.80
CA SER A 19 2.63 33.76 -20.66
C SER A 19 2.93 32.71 -21.76
N ALA A 20 4.13 32.73 -22.32
CA ALA A 20 4.57 31.75 -23.31
C ALA A 20 5.99 31.26 -22.99
N ALA A 21 6.06 30.06 -22.41
CA ALA A 21 7.16 29.10 -22.48
C ALA A 21 8.52 29.51 -21.86
N ARG A 22 8.56 29.82 -20.56
CA ARG A 22 9.75 29.45 -19.77
C ARG A 22 9.52 28.00 -19.38
N ALA A 23 10.39 27.08 -19.80
CA ALA A 23 10.41 25.75 -19.19
C ALA A 23 10.58 25.97 -17.68
N GLN A 24 9.53 25.66 -16.92
CA GLN A 24 9.41 25.99 -15.51
C GLN A 24 10.44 25.23 -14.66
N CYS A 25 10.78 24.04 -15.16
CA CYS A 25 11.79 23.14 -14.65
C CYS A 25 12.82 22.89 -15.76
N PRO A 26 14.06 22.50 -15.42
CA PRO A 26 15.02 22.05 -16.41
C PRO A 26 14.51 20.79 -17.14
N PRO A 27 14.92 20.55 -18.39
CA PRO A 27 14.54 19.34 -19.11
C PRO A 27 15.24 18.10 -18.52
N GLY A 28 14.52 16.98 -18.52
CA GLY A 28 15.03 15.69 -18.07
C GLY A 28 15.12 15.55 -16.54
N ASP A 29 16.09 14.74 -16.11
CA ASP A 29 16.27 14.39 -14.70
C ASP A 29 16.80 15.56 -13.86
N VAL A 30 16.34 15.62 -12.61
CA VAL A 30 16.80 16.55 -11.58
C VAL A 30 17.40 15.73 -10.45
N LEU A 31 18.73 15.71 -10.38
CA LEU A 31 19.49 14.87 -9.46
C LEU A 31 20.33 15.74 -8.53
N PHE A 32 20.19 15.53 -7.22
CA PHE A 32 20.90 16.27 -6.17
C PHE A 32 21.81 15.34 -5.38
N ASN A 33 23.08 15.69 -5.25
CA ASN A 33 24.07 15.01 -4.40
C ASN A 33 24.46 15.85 -3.18
N THR A 34 24.16 17.15 -3.16
CA THR A 34 24.49 18.05 -2.05
C THR A 34 23.36 19.04 -1.77
N GLN A 35 23.29 19.55 -0.53
CA GLN A 35 22.31 20.58 -0.18
C GLN A 35 22.47 21.86 -1.03
N ALA A 36 23.71 22.23 -1.39
CA ALA A 36 23.96 23.41 -2.20
C ALA A 36 23.32 23.32 -3.60
N GLU A 37 23.19 22.11 -4.16
CA GLU A 37 22.52 21.91 -5.45
C GLU A 37 21.00 22.05 -5.31
N VAL A 38 20.41 21.57 -4.21
CA VAL A 38 18.99 21.76 -3.88
C VAL A 38 18.67 23.25 -3.75
N ASP A 39 19.47 23.97 -2.95
CA ASP A 39 19.28 25.41 -2.71
C ASP A 39 19.46 26.23 -4.00
N ASN A 40 20.47 25.87 -4.81
CA ASN A 40 20.72 26.54 -6.09
C ASN A 40 19.62 26.25 -7.12
N PHE A 41 19.05 25.04 -7.12
CA PHE A 41 17.92 24.70 -7.98
C PHE A 41 16.70 25.53 -7.62
N ALA A 42 16.35 25.63 -6.33
CA ALA A 42 15.23 26.45 -5.88
C ALA A 42 15.42 27.94 -6.22
N ALA A 43 16.66 28.45 -6.17
CA ALA A 43 16.97 29.83 -6.58
C ALA A 43 16.90 30.03 -8.10
N THR A 44 17.26 29.01 -8.89
CA THR A 44 17.32 29.08 -10.36
C THR A 44 15.95 28.82 -11.01
N PHE A 45 15.15 27.92 -10.43
CA PHE A 45 13.84 27.50 -10.91
C PHE A 45 12.77 27.68 -9.81
N PRO A 46 12.55 28.92 -9.34
CA PRO A 46 11.73 29.21 -8.16
C PRO A 46 10.25 28.84 -8.31
N ASP A 47 9.80 28.69 -9.54
CA ASP A 47 8.42 28.34 -9.85
C ASP A 47 8.30 26.88 -10.36
N CYS A 48 9.35 26.05 -10.29
CA CYS A 48 9.33 24.65 -10.76
C CYS A 48 8.25 23.80 -10.10
N GLU A 49 7.24 23.40 -10.88
CA GLU A 49 6.16 22.51 -10.46
C GLU A 49 6.26 21.10 -11.06
N ASP A 50 6.75 20.94 -12.29
CA ASP A 50 6.70 19.66 -13.03
C ASP A 50 8.08 19.18 -13.51
N VAL A 51 8.67 18.23 -12.79
CA VAL A 51 9.94 17.59 -13.18
C VAL A 51 9.67 16.57 -14.30
N GLN A 52 10.29 16.77 -15.46
CA GLN A 52 10.02 15.98 -16.68
C GLN A 52 10.70 14.60 -16.69
N GLY A 53 11.61 14.33 -15.77
CA GLY A 53 12.31 13.05 -15.64
C GLY A 53 12.31 12.56 -14.19
N VAL A 54 13.41 11.95 -13.78
CA VAL A 54 13.63 11.47 -12.41
C VAL A 54 13.92 12.63 -11.46
N LEU A 55 13.30 12.62 -10.27
CA LEU A 55 13.74 13.43 -9.13
C LEU A 55 14.59 12.54 -8.21
N GLY A 56 15.90 12.80 -8.17
CA GLY A 56 16.86 12.00 -7.42
C GLY A 56 17.49 12.76 -6.26
N ILE A 57 17.39 12.22 -5.06
CA ILE A 57 17.98 12.75 -3.82
C ILE A 57 19.05 11.80 -3.30
N PHE A 58 20.30 12.25 -3.33
CA PHE A 58 21.49 11.48 -2.99
C PHE A 58 22.43 12.27 -2.09
N GLY A 59 23.48 11.60 -1.59
CA GLY A 59 24.63 12.26 -1.00
C GLY A 59 24.29 13.07 0.25
N SER A 60 24.83 14.28 0.40
CA SER A 60 24.73 15.06 1.64
C SER A 60 23.54 16.02 1.67
N VAL A 61 22.42 15.66 1.02
CA VAL A 61 21.17 16.43 1.13
C VAL A 61 20.55 16.21 2.52
N THR A 62 20.14 17.30 3.16
CA THR A 62 19.62 17.31 4.55
C THR A 62 18.29 18.05 4.70
N ASP A 63 17.90 18.87 3.73
CA ASP A 63 16.64 19.61 3.73
C ASP A 63 16.01 19.64 2.32
N LEU A 64 14.75 19.17 2.24
CA LEU A 64 13.93 19.17 1.03
C LEU A 64 12.96 20.36 0.96
N SER A 65 12.91 21.21 1.98
CA SER A 65 12.03 22.38 2.02
C SER A 65 12.17 23.31 0.80
N PRO A 66 13.36 23.49 0.17
CA PRO A 66 13.48 24.31 -1.04
C PRO A 66 12.75 23.71 -2.26
N LEU A 67 12.40 22.43 -2.24
CA LEU A 67 11.71 21.73 -3.34
C LEU A 67 10.17 21.76 -3.19
N ALA A 68 9.62 22.54 -2.26
CA ALA A 68 8.19 22.54 -1.92
C ALA A 68 7.25 22.99 -3.06
N THR A 69 7.78 23.57 -4.14
CA THR A 69 7.00 23.96 -5.33
C THR A 69 6.70 22.79 -6.24
N ILE A 70 7.51 21.72 -6.21
CA ILE A 70 7.32 20.56 -7.07
C ILE A 70 5.98 19.89 -6.76
N ARG A 71 5.17 19.70 -7.80
CA ARG A 71 3.84 19.08 -7.82
C ARG A 71 3.86 17.73 -8.51
N SER A 72 4.64 17.56 -9.57
CA SER A 72 4.72 16.30 -10.30
C SER A 72 6.14 15.91 -10.66
N VAL A 73 6.36 14.60 -10.73
CA VAL A 73 7.58 13.96 -11.27
C VAL A 73 7.12 12.98 -12.33
N ALA A 74 7.58 13.16 -13.57
CA ALA A 74 7.09 12.37 -14.70
C ALA A 74 7.55 10.91 -14.65
N ASP A 75 8.79 10.65 -14.23
CA ASP A 75 9.36 9.29 -14.27
C ASP A 75 9.44 8.66 -12.87
N ALA A 76 10.45 8.96 -12.07
CA ALA A 76 10.67 8.27 -10.79
C ALA A 76 11.13 9.22 -9.69
N LEU A 77 10.78 8.88 -8.44
CA LEU A 77 11.35 9.49 -7.25
C LEU A 77 12.36 8.52 -6.63
N THR A 78 13.61 8.95 -6.53
CA THR A 78 14.68 8.14 -5.92
C THR A 78 15.29 8.87 -4.73
N VAL A 79 15.29 8.26 -3.56
CA VAL A 79 15.90 8.77 -2.32
C VAL A 79 16.87 7.71 -1.81
N VAL A 80 18.13 7.76 -2.24
CA VAL A 80 19.08 6.63 -2.15
C VAL A 80 20.45 7.17 -1.72
N PRO A 81 21.20 6.49 -0.84
CA PRO A 81 21.55 6.99 0.49
C PRO A 81 21.90 8.47 0.56
N ASN A 82 21.33 9.11 1.58
CA ASN A 82 21.59 10.51 1.90
C ASN A 82 21.64 10.76 3.41
N GLU A 83 21.85 12.02 3.80
CA GLU A 83 21.91 12.48 5.19
C GLU A 83 20.56 13.01 5.72
N LEU A 84 19.43 12.73 5.05
CA LEU A 84 18.11 13.10 5.53
C LEU A 84 17.74 12.27 6.77
N THR A 85 17.45 12.97 7.86
CA THR A 85 16.83 12.38 9.05
C THR A 85 15.30 12.40 8.96
N THR A 86 14.74 13.30 8.14
CA THR A 86 13.32 13.36 7.79
C THR A 86 13.17 13.79 6.34
N ALA A 87 12.11 13.34 5.68
CA ALA A 87 11.82 13.71 4.29
C ALA A 87 10.33 14.06 4.17
N THR A 88 10.04 15.31 3.81
CA THR A 88 8.68 15.76 3.51
C THR A 88 8.62 16.35 2.11
N PHE A 89 7.86 15.71 1.23
CA PHE A 89 7.56 16.21 -0.11
C PHE A 89 6.26 17.02 -0.06
N ALA A 90 6.34 18.21 0.54
CA ALA A 90 5.16 19.00 0.94
C ALA A 90 4.18 19.30 -0.21
N GLY A 91 4.71 19.41 -1.42
CA GLY A 91 3.98 19.80 -2.60
C GLY A 91 3.62 18.68 -3.58
N LEU A 92 4.26 17.52 -3.45
CA LEU A 92 4.24 16.48 -4.48
C LEU A 92 2.88 15.78 -4.50
N GLN A 93 2.24 15.77 -5.66
CA GLN A 93 0.88 15.28 -5.91
C GLN A 93 0.87 14.01 -6.77
N SER A 94 1.79 13.87 -7.72
CA SER A 94 1.82 12.69 -8.60
C SER A 94 3.25 12.29 -8.98
N ILE A 95 3.46 10.99 -9.13
CA ILE A 95 4.71 10.40 -9.63
C ILE A 95 4.34 9.43 -10.74
N GLY A 96 4.83 9.66 -11.96
CA GLY A 96 4.44 8.89 -13.15
C GLY A 96 5.12 7.52 -13.29
N GLY A 97 5.85 7.08 -12.26
CA GLY A 97 6.53 5.79 -12.22
C GLY A 97 6.99 5.49 -10.80
N ASN A 98 8.17 4.89 -10.65
CA ASN A 98 8.55 4.23 -9.40
C ASN A 98 9.02 5.21 -8.31
N VAL A 99 8.74 4.85 -7.07
CA VAL A 99 9.30 5.44 -5.86
C VAL A 99 10.25 4.44 -5.22
N LEU A 100 11.52 4.81 -5.11
CA LEU A 100 12.54 4.02 -4.41
C LEU A 100 13.12 4.84 -3.26
N VAL A 101 13.03 4.31 -2.04
CA VAL A 101 13.63 4.90 -0.85
C VAL A 101 14.55 3.90 -0.17
N VAL A 102 15.83 4.29 -0.07
CA VAL A 102 16.94 3.60 0.59
C VAL A 102 17.72 4.65 1.37
N ALA A 103 17.23 5.01 2.56
CA ALA A 103 17.76 6.10 3.36
C ALA A 103 18.02 5.64 4.81
N PRO A 104 19.26 5.27 5.16
CA PRO A 104 19.56 4.61 6.44
C PRO A 104 19.21 5.42 7.70
N GLU A 105 19.40 6.74 7.64
CA GLU A 105 19.19 7.67 8.77
C GLU A 105 17.75 8.23 8.84
N LEU A 106 16.90 7.87 7.88
CA LEU A 106 15.58 8.46 7.72
C LEU A 106 14.61 7.94 8.78
N SER A 107 14.13 8.82 9.64
CA SER A 107 13.20 8.51 10.74
C SER A 107 11.72 8.76 10.41
N SER A 108 11.45 9.62 9.41
CA SER A 108 10.10 9.93 8.94
C SER A 108 10.06 10.25 7.44
N LEU A 109 9.07 9.69 6.75
CA LEU A 109 8.78 9.93 5.35
C LEU A 109 7.32 10.38 5.18
N ASN A 110 7.13 11.56 4.59
CA ASN A 110 5.82 12.21 4.50
C ASN A 110 5.54 12.78 3.10
N PHE A 111 4.36 12.42 2.59
CA PHE A 111 3.79 12.86 1.33
C PHE A 111 2.39 13.43 1.56
N PRO A 112 2.27 14.65 2.13
CA PRO A 112 0.98 15.16 2.59
C PRO A 112 -0.02 15.44 1.46
N ALA A 113 0.46 15.65 0.23
CA ALA A 113 -0.34 16.00 -0.94
C ALA A 113 -0.36 14.92 -2.04
N LEU A 114 0.37 13.81 -1.88
CA LEU A 114 0.51 12.80 -2.93
C LEU A 114 -0.82 12.06 -3.12
N VAL A 115 -1.29 12.02 -4.37
CA VAL A 115 -2.58 11.44 -4.78
C VAL A 115 -2.38 10.13 -5.55
N SER A 116 -1.35 10.05 -6.39
CA SER A 116 -1.09 8.86 -7.22
C SER A 116 0.41 8.57 -7.42
N VAL A 117 0.70 7.28 -7.58
CA VAL A 117 1.96 6.75 -8.08
C VAL A 117 1.64 5.77 -9.22
N ASP A 118 2.21 5.97 -10.41
CA ASP A 118 1.90 5.16 -11.59
C ASP A 118 2.84 3.96 -11.76
N GLY A 119 3.74 3.73 -10.80
CA GLY A 119 4.59 2.54 -10.72
C GLY A 119 4.65 1.95 -9.31
N ASP A 120 5.78 1.32 -8.99
CA ASP A 120 6.01 0.65 -7.71
C ASP A 120 6.43 1.65 -6.63
N VAL A 121 6.10 1.35 -5.37
CA VAL A 121 6.59 2.02 -4.17
C VAL A 121 7.40 1.03 -3.34
N VAL A 122 8.72 1.22 -3.33
CA VAL A 122 9.68 0.37 -2.61
C VAL A 122 10.38 1.20 -1.54
N VAL A 123 10.16 0.86 -0.27
CA VAL A 123 10.83 1.50 0.88
C VAL A 123 11.58 0.42 1.68
N THR A 124 12.91 0.46 1.62
CA THR A 124 13.76 -0.57 2.22
C THR A 124 15.06 0.05 2.74
N THR A 125 15.81 -0.70 3.56
CA THR A 125 17.12 -0.26 4.08
C THR A 125 17.03 1.12 4.77
N SER A 126 15.93 1.34 5.49
CA SER A 126 15.67 2.51 6.32
C SER A 126 15.31 2.06 7.73
N PRO A 127 16.28 1.53 8.50
CA PRO A 127 16.04 0.88 9.79
C PRO A 127 15.49 1.83 10.85
N GLU A 128 15.76 3.14 10.73
CA GLU A 128 15.28 4.17 11.66
C GLU A 128 13.87 4.67 11.34
N LEU A 129 13.27 4.25 10.21
CA LEU A 129 12.00 4.81 9.74
C LEU A 129 10.84 4.36 10.62
N THR A 130 10.33 5.29 11.42
CA THR A 130 9.22 5.04 12.36
C THR A 130 7.86 5.39 11.78
N SER A 131 7.82 6.29 10.80
CA SER A 131 6.59 6.79 10.19
C SER A 131 6.68 6.91 8.67
N LEU A 132 5.66 6.37 7.99
CA LEU A 132 5.40 6.53 6.56
C LEU A 132 3.98 7.04 6.36
N THR A 133 3.83 8.25 5.80
CA THR A 133 2.53 8.90 5.70
C THR A 133 2.29 9.47 4.30
N ALA A 134 1.15 9.11 3.70
CA ALA A 134 0.64 9.66 2.47
C ALA A 134 -0.91 9.69 2.54
N PRO A 135 -1.49 10.60 3.35
CA PRO A 135 -2.90 10.54 3.69
C PRO A 135 -3.83 10.81 2.51
N MET A 136 -3.36 11.47 1.45
CA MET A 136 -4.14 11.77 0.24
C MET A 136 -3.96 10.72 -0.86
N LEU A 137 -3.09 9.72 -0.66
CA LEU A 137 -2.76 8.74 -1.69
C LEU A 137 -3.98 7.86 -1.95
N THR A 138 -4.40 7.81 -3.21
CA THR A 138 -5.59 7.07 -3.64
C THR A 138 -5.25 5.86 -4.51
N SER A 139 -4.13 5.91 -5.24
CA SER A 139 -3.71 4.81 -6.12
C SER A 139 -2.20 4.64 -6.17
N ILE A 140 -1.78 3.38 -6.18
CA ILE A 140 -0.47 2.93 -6.65
C ILE A 140 -0.78 1.98 -7.81
N SER A 141 -0.20 2.18 -8.99
CA SER A 141 -0.50 1.31 -10.12
C SER A 141 0.28 -0.01 -10.10
N GLY A 142 1.43 -0.03 -9.42
CA GLY A 142 2.22 -1.24 -9.19
C GLY A 142 2.23 -1.68 -7.73
N ASP A 143 3.37 -2.19 -7.29
CA ASP A 143 3.54 -2.84 -5.99
C ASP A 143 3.87 -1.86 -4.86
N LEU A 144 3.30 -2.07 -3.68
CA LEU A 144 3.77 -1.48 -2.43
C LEU A 144 4.58 -2.52 -1.64
N PHE A 145 5.89 -2.33 -1.60
CA PHE A 145 6.81 -3.15 -0.83
C PHE A 145 7.51 -2.34 0.26
N PHE A 146 7.49 -2.86 1.50
CA PHE A 146 8.33 -2.29 2.55
C PHE A 146 8.80 -3.29 3.62
N GLU A 147 10.09 -3.19 3.96
CA GLU A 147 10.76 -3.92 5.04
C GLU A 147 11.43 -2.91 5.98
N LEU A 148 10.77 -2.60 7.09
CA LEU A 148 11.07 -1.44 7.94
C LEU A 148 10.96 -1.80 9.42
N ALA A 149 12.07 -2.25 10.01
CA ALA A 149 12.14 -2.77 11.39
C ALA A 149 11.48 -1.87 12.44
N SER A 150 11.67 -0.55 12.34
CA SER A 150 11.18 0.41 13.33
C SER A 150 9.83 1.05 12.97
N LEU A 151 9.20 0.68 11.86
CA LEU A 151 7.96 1.31 11.40
C LEU A 151 6.83 0.99 12.38
N THR A 152 6.28 2.03 13.01
CA THR A 152 5.17 1.93 13.97
C THR A 152 3.94 2.71 13.53
N ALA A 153 4.10 3.66 12.59
CA ALA A 153 3.01 4.46 12.06
C ALA A 153 2.98 4.39 10.53
N LEU A 154 1.88 3.88 9.98
CA LEU A 154 1.56 3.89 8.56
C LEU A 154 0.24 4.65 8.36
N ASN A 155 0.22 5.65 7.49
CA ASN A 155 -1.02 6.34 7.12
C ASN A 155 -1.18 6.38 5.60
N LEU A 156 -1.99 5.46 5.10
CA LEU A 156 -2.43 5.34 3.70
C LEU A 156 -3.96 5.20 3.64
N ALA A 157 -4.67 5.90 4.54
CA ALA A 157 -6.08 5.64 4.82
C ALA A 157 -7.04 5.78 3.62
N ASN A 158 -6.64 6.56 2.60
CA ASN A 158 -7.41 6.79 1.38
C ASN A 158 -6.98 5.93 0.19
N LEU A 159 -6.00 5.02 0.36
CA LEU A 159 -5.54 4.15 -0.71
C LEU A 159 -6.68 3.21 -1.13
N ALA A 160 -7.13 3.37 -2.37
CA ALA A 160 -8.29 2.67 -2.92
C ALA A 160 -7.89 1.54 -3.89
N SER A 161 -6.71 1.66 -4.52
CA SER A 161 -6.18 0.69 -5.48
C SER A 161 -4.67 0.54 -5.37
N VAL A 162 -4.20 -0.69 -5.47
CA VAL A 162 -2.79 -1.12 -5.55
C VAL A 162 -2.74 -2.47 -6.26
N GLU A 163 -1.65 -2.81 -6.94
CA GLU A 163 -1.49 -4.15 -7.56
C GLU A 163 -1.22 -5.20 -6.45
N SER A 164 -0.07 -5.08 -5.79
CA SER A 164 0.31 -5.92 -4.65
C SER A 164 0.71 -5.09 -3.43
N ILE A 165 0.46 -5.63 -2.24
CA ILE A 165 1.08 -5.16 -1.00
C ILE A 165 1.87 -6.32 -0.39
N THR A 166 3.16 -6.11 -0.18
CA THR A 166 3.98 -7.01 0.62
C THR A 166 4.75 -6.24 1.68
N THR A 167 4.60 -6.64 2.94
CA THR A 167 5.44 -6.13 4.02
C THR A 167 5.98 -7.23 4.92
N THR A 168 7.21 -7.02 5.40
CA THR A 168 7.88 -7.94 6.32
C THR A 168 8.67 -7.19 7.38
N GLY A 169 8.80 -7.82 8.56
CA GLY A 169 9.80 -7.43 9.55
C GLY A 169 9.64 -5.99 10.04
N ASN A 170 8.41 -5.55 10.31
CA ASN A 170 8.13 -4.22 10.85
C ASN A 170 7.54 -4.28 12.27
N SER A 171 7.30 -3.10 12.87
CA SER A 171 6.79 -2.94 14.25
C SER A 171 5.36 -2.37 14.30
N LEU A 172 4.59 -2.49 13.22
CA LEU A 172 3.20 -2.01 13.18
C LEU A 172 2.35 -2.82 14.16
N THR A 173 1.48 -2.14 14.90
CA THR A 173 0.47 -2.78 15.76
C THR A 173 -0.87 -2.97 15.03
N SER A 174 -1.09 -2.20 13.96
CA SER A 174 -2.25 -2.30 13.08
C SER A 174 -1.85 -2.01 11.64
N PHE A 175 -2.44 -2.75 10.71
CA PHE A 175 -2.37 -2.47 9.28
C PHE A 175 -3.78 -2.15 8.79
N SER A 176 -4.08 -0.90 8.47
CA SER A 176 -5.45 -0.46 8.15
C SER A 176 -5.49 0.33 6.85
N LEU A 177 -6.23 -0.21 5.87
CA LEU A 177 -6.55 0.42 4.60
C LEU A 177 -8.08 0.34 4.38
N PRO A 178 -8.87 1.14 5.12
CA PRO A 178 -10.33 1.02 5.13
C PRO A 178 -10.99 1.46 3.81
N ALA A 179 -10.25 2.14 2.93
CA ALA A 179 -10.69 2.55 1.60
C ALA A 179 -10.27 1.57 0.48
N LEU A 180 -9.43 0.57 0.76
CA LEU A 180 -8.86 -0.30 -0.27
C LEU A 180 -9.90 -1.23 -0.86
N VAL A 181 -10.21 -1.04 -2.14
CA VAL A 181 -11.20 -1.84 -2.89
C VAL A 181 -10.52 -2.82 -3.83
N SER A 182 -9.50 -2.37 -4.56
CA SER A 182 -8.82 -3.15 -5.60
C SER A 182 -7.41 -3.51 -5.18
N ILE A 183 -7.13 -4.81 -5.14
CA ILE A 183 -5.83 -5.40 -4.84
C ILE A 183 -5.81 -6.83 -5.39
N GLU A 184 -4.69 -7.24 -5.96
CA GLU A 184 -4.49 -8.61 -6.46
C GLU A 184 -3.81 -9.46 -5.37
N GLU A 185 -2.76 -8.95 -4.75
CA GLU A 185 -2.00 -9.71 -3.76
C GLU A 185 -1.78 -8.96 -2.45
N PHE A 186 -2.01 -9.65 -1.33
CA PHE A 186 -1.76 -9.10 0.01
C PHE A 186 -0.92 -10.05 0.86
N GLY A 187 0.24 -9.57 1.28
CA GLY A 187 1.25 -10.30 2.05
C GLY A 187 1.73 -9.57 3.30
N VAL A 188 1.60 -10.18 4.47
CA VAL A 188 2.22 -9.68 5.72
C VAL A 188 2.97 -10.78 6.45
N PHE A 189 4.28 -10.56 6.63
CA PHE A 189 5.20 -11.56 7.15
C PHE A 189 6.00 -11.04 8.34
N ASN A 190 6.30 -11.92 9.31
CA ASN A 190 7.27 -11.63 10.38
C ASN A 190 7.02 -10.32 11.15
N THR A 191 5.75 -9.91 11.31
CA THR A 191 5.38 -8.66 11.99
C THR A 191 4.86 -8.98 13.38
N SER A 192 5.77 -9.16 14.33
CA SER A 192 5.46 -9.73 15.66
C SER A 192 4.53 -8.85 16.51
N ALA A 193 4.55 -7.53 16.31
CA ALA A 193 3.72 -6.56 17.03
C ALA A 193 2.31 -6.38 16.44
N LEU A 194 2.05 -6.90 15.23
CA LEU A 194 0.78 -6.68 14.53
C LEU A 194 -0.36 -7.39 15.25
N VAL A 195 -1.37 -6.64 15.67
CA VAL A 195 -2.55 -7.16 16.36
C VAL A 195 -3.74 -7.25 15.42
N SER A 196 -3.85 -6.31 14.48
CA SER A 196 -5.04 -6.17 13.63
C SER A 196 -4.73 -5.80 12.18
N ILE A 197 -5.54 -6.36 11.27
CA ILE A 197 -5.58 -6.00 9.85
C ILE A 197 -7.00 -5.54 9.51
N ASP A 198 -7.12 -4.43 8.77
CA ASP A 198 -8.39 -3.89 8.29
C ASP A 198 -8.35 -3.59 6.79
N LEU A 199 -9.00 -4.46 6.03
CA LEU A 199 -9.14 -4.42 4.57
C LEU A 199 -10.63 -4.60 4.20
N ARG A 200 -11.51 -4.00 5.00
CA ARG A 200 -12.96 -4.31 5.01
C ARG A 200 -13.69 -4.19 3.67
N GLN A 201 -13.16 -3.45 2.70
CA GLN A 201 -13.79 -3.25 1.39
C GLN A 201 -13.32 -4.26 0.33
N VAL A 202 -12.22 -4.98 0.57
CA VAL A 202 -11.67 -5.96 -0.39
C VAL A 202 -12.65 -7.11 -0.57
N THR A 203 -13.03 -7.38 -1.83
CA THR A 203 -13.99 -8.44 -2.19
C THR A 203 -13.35 -9.68 -2.78
N SER A 204 -12.18 -9.54 -3.38
CA SER A 204 -11.44 -10.59 -4.06
C SER A 204 -9.94 -10.33 -4.01
N LEU A 205 -9.16 -11.41 -3.97
CA LEU A 205 -7.70 -11.41 -4.09
C LEU A 205 -7.30 -12.56 -5.03
N ASP A 206 -6.15 -12.45 -5.66
CA ASP A 206 -5.44 -13.59 -6.22
C ASP A 206 -4.66 -14.28 -5.11
N THR A 207 -3.86 -13.53 -4.35
CA THR A 207 -3.05 -14.07 -3.25
C THR A 207 -3.38 -13.40 -1.91
N PHE A 208 -3.71 -14.20 -0.90
CA PHE A 208 -3.78 -13.76 0.50
C PHE A 208 -2.80 -14.55 1.37
N ALA A 209 -1.73 -13.89 1.82
CA ALA A 209 -0.63 -14.52 2.54
C ALA A 209 -0.32 -13.83 3.88
N LEU A 210 -0.41 -14.57 4.98
CA LEU A 210 -0.08 -14.13 6.33
C LEU A 210 0.79 -15.19 7.01
N SER A 211 2.00 -14.80 7.41
CA SER A 211 2.90 -15.71 8.13
C SER A 211 3.67 -15.07 9.27
N ASN A 212 3.86 -15.81 10.36
CA ASN A 212 4.73 -15.43 11.47
C ASN A 212 4.36 -14.08 12.12
N ASN A 213 3.07 -13.76 12.23
CA ASN A 213 2.60 -12.55 12.91
C ASN A 213 2.11 -12.93 14.32
N ALA A 214 3.05 -12.98 15.27
CA ALA A 214 2.85 -13.56 16.59
C ALA A 214 1.67 -12.99 17.40
N SER A 215 1.38 -11.68 17.25
CA SER A 215 0.30 -11.00 17.99
C SER A 215 -1.01 -10.89 17.21
N LEU A 216 -1.05 -11.32 15.95
CA LEU A 216 -2.18 -11.08 15.06
C LEU A 216 -3.38 -11.89 15.53
N SER A 217 -4.47 -11.19 15.87
CA SER A 217 -5.67 -11.79 16.45
C SER A 217 -6.97 -11.34 15.78
N SER A 218 -6.94 -10.24 15.04
CA SER A 218 -8.12 -9.68 14.37
C SER A 218 -7.83 -9.35 12.91
N ILE A 219 -8.66 -9.84 12.00
CA ILE A 219 -8.60 -9.50 10.57
C ILE A 219 -10.01 -9.13 10.12
N ASP A 220 -10.14 -7.95 9.54
CA ASP A 220 -11.38 -7.47 8.95
C ASP A 220 -11.29 -7.52 7.42
N LEU A 221 -11.77 -8.66 6.89
CA LEU A 221 -11.97 -8.93 5.46
C LEU A 221 -13.43 -9.32 5.23
N ARG A 222 -14.36 -8.61 5.90
CA ARG A 222 -15.79 -8.99 5.96
C ARG A 222 -16.49 -9.11 4.60
N ASN A 223 -15.95 -8.47 3.56
CA ASN A 223 -16.50 -8.48 2.21
C ASN A 223 -15.78 -9.47 1.28
N LEU A 224 -14.76 -10.19 1.76
CA LEU A 224 -14.00 -11.14 0.94
C LEU A 224 -14.87 -12.32 0.53
N THR A 225 -14.94 -12.55 -0.78
CA THR A 225 -15.74 -13.62 -1.39
C THR A 225 -14.90 -14.65 -2.12
N SER A 226 -13.72 -14.27 -2.63
CA SER A 226 -12.83 -15.18 -3.36
C SER A 226 -11.36 -14.85 -3.09
N ALA A 227 -10.53 -15.89 -3.00
CA ALA A 227 -9.08 -15.81 -3.05
C ALA A 227 -8.55 -17.03 -3.81
N ALA A 228 -7.63 -16.84 -4.77
CA ALA A 228 -7.12 -17.97 -5.58
C ALA A 228 -6.07 -18.79 -4.81
N LEU A 229 -5.20 -18.11 -4.06
CA LEU A 229 -4.21 -18.68 -3.15
C LEU A 229 -4.41 -18.11 -1.75
N ILE A 230 -4.51 -19.00 -0.77
CA ILE A 230 -4.63 -18.63 0.64
C ILE A 230 -3.50 -19.30 1.41
N PHE A 231 -2.64 -18.51 2.05
CA PHE A 231 -1.59 -18.99 2.93
C PHE A 231 -1.69 -18.27 4.27
N VAL A 232 -2.22 -18.94 5.30
CA VAL A 232 -2.33 -18.38 6.66
C VAL A 232 -1.66 -19.34 7.63
N SER A 233 -0.42 -19.05 8.00
CA SER A 233 0.39 -19.95 8.82
C SER A 233 1.11 -19.25 9.95
N SER A 234 1.38 -19.94 11.06
CA SER A 234 2.21 -19.43 12.16
C SER A 234 1.71 -18.10 12.75
N ASN A 235 0.40 -17.91 12.87
CA ASN A 235 -0.23 -16.77 13.56
C ASN A 235 -0.90 -17.27 14.86
N PRO A 236 -0.14 -17.52 15.94
CA PRO A 236 -0.59 -18.26 17.12
C PRO A 236 -1.72 -17.59 17.92
N MET A 237 -1.98 -16.29 17.71
CA MET A 237 -3.09 -15.55 18.34
C MET A 237 -4.34 -15.46 17.45
N LEU A 238 -4.27 -15.92 16.20
CA LEU A 238 -5.38 -15.86 15.25
C LEU A 238 -6.29 -17.08 15.45
N GLY A 239 -7.34 -16.91 16.24
CA GLY A 239 -8.30 -17.98 16.58
C GLY A 239 -9.64 -17.93 15.84
N THR A 240 -9.83 -17.02 14.88
CA THR A 240 -11.08 -16.94 14.11
C THR A 240 -10.80 -16.49 12.69
N CYS A 241 -11.19 -17.33 11.72
CA CYS A 241 -10.99 -17.07 10.30
C CYS A 241 -12.29 -17.16 9.48
N CYS A 242 -13.43 -16.80 10.08
CA CYS A 242 -14.71 -16.82 9.37
C CYS A 242 -14.80 -15.87 8.18
N PHE A 243 -13.92 -14.87 8.11
CA PHE A 243 -13.76 -14.03 6.92
C PHE A 243 -13.31 -14.82 5.67
N LEU A 244 -12.69 -16.00 5.85
CA LEU A 244 -12.30 -16.88 4.74
C LEU A 244 -13.41 -17.84 4.30
N ALA A 245 -14.52 -17.97 5.05
CA ALA A 245 -15.50 -19.03 4.81
C ALA A 245 -16.12 -18.98 3.40
N SER A 246 -16.33 -17.79 2.84
CA SER A 246 -16.80 -17.61 1.46
C SER A 246 -15.73 -18.01 0.45
N ALA A 247 -14.50 -17.48 0.60
CA ALA A 247 -13.39 -17.78 -0.30
C ALA A 247 -13.03 -19.27 -0.34
N LEU A 248 -13.08 -19.95 0.80
CA LEU A 248 -12.82 -21.39 0.91
C LEU A 248 -13.85 -22.27 0.19
N GLN A 249 -15.05 -21.77 -0.10
CA GLN A 249 -16.05 -22.52 -0.86
C GLN A 249 -15.74 -22.55 -2.36
N SER A 250 -15.00 -21.56 -2.87
CA SER A 250 -14.62 -21.44 -4.29
C SER A 250 -13.17 -21.79 -4.59
N ALA A 251 -12.28 -21.76 -3.59
CA ALA A 251 -10.86 -21.99 -3.78
C ALA A 251 -10.55 -23.46 -4.14
N ASP A 252 -9.51 -23.67 -4.97
CA ASP A 252 -8.89 -24.99 -5.13
C ASP A 252 -8.18 -25.33 -3.81
N PRO A 253 -8.52 -26.43 -3.13
CA PRO A 253 -7.88 -26.77 -1.86
C PRO A 253 -6.37 -27.00 -1.97
N ALA A 254 -5.84 -27.30 -3.16
CA ALA A 254 -4.39 -27.40 -3.38
C ALA A 254 -3.67 -26.06 -3.20
N ASN A 255 -4.38 -24.93 -3.34
CA ASN A 255 -3.85 -23.57 -3.19
C ASN A 255 -4.16 -22.97 -1.80
N VAL A 256 -4.64 -23.77 -0.86
CA VAL A 256 -5.01 -23.31 0.48
C VAL A 256 -4.14 -24.00 1.53
N THR A 257 -3.40 -23.20 2.28
CA THR A 257 -2.70 -23.61 3.49
C THR A 257 -3.20 -22.80 4.66
N ILE A 258 -3.81 -23.46 5.64
CA ILE A 258 -4.14 -22.89 6.94
C ILE A 258 -3.54 -23.84 7.98
N ALA A 259 -2.52 -23.40 8.71
CA ALA A 259 -1.77 -24.24 9.64
C ALA A 259 -1.16 -23.41 10.78
N ASP A 260 -0.77 -24.05 11.88
CA ASP A 260 0.02 -23.43 12.96
C ASP A 260 -0.53 -22.09 13.52
N ASN A 261 -1.84 -21.87 13.42
CA ASN A 261 -2.55 -20.76 14.03
C ASN A 261 -3.28 -21.21 15.31
N ALA A 262 -3.94 -20.29 16.00
CA ALA A 262 -4.73 -20.63 17.19
C ALA A 262 -5.95 -21.53 16.85
N PRO A 263 -6.47 -22.28 17.84
CA PRO A 263 -7.72 -23.03 17.67
C PRO A 263 -8.84 -22.11 17.16
N GLY A 264 -9.53 -22.57 16.13
CA GLY A 264 -10.55 -21.85 15.37
C GLY A 264 -10.07 -21.31 14.01
N CYS A 265 -8.77 -21.33 13.76
CA CYS A 265 -8.15 -21.05 12.45
C CYS A 265 -6.96 -21.98 12.16
N SER A 266 -6.93 -23.20 12.74
CA SER A 266 -5.77 -24.08 12.60
C SER A 266 -5.79 -24.98 11.35
N SER A 267 -6.94 -25.10 10.68
CA SER A 267 -7.09 -25.83 9.41
C SER A 267 -8.32 -25.39 8.62
N ILE A 268 -8.39 -25.79 7.33
CA ILE A 268 -9.57 -25.56 6.48
C ILE A 268 -10.83 -26.16 7.11
N GLU A 269 -10.75 -27.39 7.62
CA GLU A 269 -11.88 -28.10 8.22
C GLU A 269 -12.40 -27.39 9.46
N GLU A 270 -11.51 -26.85 10.28
CA GLU A 270 -11.91 -26.11 11.48
C GLU A 270 -12.65 -24.83 11.12
N VAL A 271 -12.14 -24.06 10.16
CA VAL A 271 -12.78 -22.83 9.67
C VAL A 271 -14.16 -23.14 9.11
N LEU A 272 -14.29 -24.11 8.21
CA LEU A 272 -15.58 -24.47 7.63
C LEU A 272 -16.56 -25.01 8.69
N ARG A 273 -16.09 -25.83 9.63
CA ARG A 273 -16.94 -26.36 10.72
C ARG A 273 -17.46 -25.25 11.62
N ILE A 274 -16.65 -24.27 12.00
CA ILE A 274 -17.06 -23.21 12.93
C ILE A 274 -17.93 -22.18 12.20
N CYS A 275 -17.52 -21.78 11.00
CA CYS A 275 -18.07 -20.60 10.35
C CYS A 275 -19.26 -20.91 9.43
N VAL A 276 -19.34 -22.14 8.87
CA VAL A 276 -20.43 -22.53 7.98
C VAL A 276 -21.53 -23.29 8.73
N ALA A 277 -21.20 -24.11 9.74
CA ALA A 277 -22.21 -24.86 10.49
C ALA A 277 -23.12 -23.96 11.33
N MET A 278 -22.68 -22.74 11.67
CA MET A 278 -23.50 -21.74 12.36
C MET A 278 -24.47 -20.99 11.44
N ALA A 279 -24.33 -21.09 10.12
CA ALA A 279 -25.16 -20.39 9.14
C ALA A 279 -26.42 -21.16 8.70
N VAL A 280 -26.57 -22.43 9.12
CA VAL A 280 -27.79 -23.22 8.86
C VAL A 280 -28.76 -23.03 10.03
N PRO A 281 -29.94 -22.41 9.85
CA PRO A 281 -30.94 -22.40 10.90
C PRO A 281 -31.33 -23.85 11.20
N ALA A 282 -31.43 -24.20 12.48
CA ALA A 282 -31.98 -25.48 12.91
C ALA A 282 -33.45 -25.60 12.46
N VAL A 283 -33.68 -25.98 11.21
CA VAL A 283 -35.02 -26.33 10.74
C VAL A 283 -35.28 -27.75 11.23
N GLY A 284 -36.11 -27.84 12.27
CA GLY A 284 -36.53 -29.11 12.84
C GLY A 284 -37.20 -30.02 11.80
N GLY A 285 -36.97 -31.33 11.95
CA GLY A 285 -37.79 -32.37 11.35
C GLY A 285 -37.33 -32.94 10.01
N LEU A 286 -36.64 -34.08 10.08
CA LEU A 286 -36.78 -35.23 9.16
C LEU A 286 -36.66 -35.01 7.63
N GLY A 287 -35.85 -34.04 7.17
CA GLY A 287 -35.54 -33.86 5.74
C GLY A 287 -34.04 -33.94 5.36
N LEU A 288 -33.13 -34.14 6.32
CA LEU A 288 -31.72 -33.74 6.18
C LEU A 288 -30.71 -34.87 5.88
N LEU A 289 -31.15 -35.95 5.25
CA LEU A 289 -30.24 -37.03 4.83
C LEU A 289 -29.65 -36.86 3.43
N ILE A 290 -29.96 -35.78 2.69
CA ILE A 290 -29.48 -35.60 1.30
C ILE A 290 -28.44 -34.48 1.17
N ILE A 291 -28.55 -33.37 1.92
CA ILE A 291 -27.59 -32.24 1.81
C ILE A 291 -26.33 -32.45 2.66
N ALA A 292 -26.48 -32.99 3.88
CA ALA A 292 -25.33 -33.39 4.69
C ALA A 292 -24.47 -34.44 3.96
N SER A 293 -25.10 -35.30 3.17
CA SER A 293 -24.43 -36.33 2.37
C SER A 293 -23.61 -35.76 1.22
N LEU A 294 -23.97 -34.61 0.63
CA LEU A 294 -23.21 -33.98 -0.45
C LEU A 294 -21.96 -33.24 0.07
N LEU A 295 -22.06 -32.57 1.22
CA LEU A 295 -20.93 -31.91 1.90
C LEU A 295 -19.97 -32.93 2.54
N VAL A 296 -20.50 -34.03 3.08
CA VAL A 296 -19.70 -35.17 3.54
C VAL A 296 -19.07 -35.91 2.35
N LEU A 297 -19.74 -36.01 1.18
CA LEU A 297 -19.11 -36.54 -0.03
C LEU A 297 -18.00 -35.64 -0.58
N LEU A 298 -18.11 -34.31 -0.48
CA LEU A 298 -16.97 -33.42 -0.78
C LEU A 298 -15.82 -33.74 0.18
N ALA A 299 -16.06 -33.73 1.50
CA ALA A 299 -15.05 -34.07 2.52
C ALA A 299 -14.50 -35.51 2.43
N LEU A 300 -15.21 -36.45 1.79
CA LEU A 300 -14.70 -37.80 1.50
C LEU A 300 -13.92 -37.89 0.19
N ARG A 301 -14.21 -37.05 -0.81
CA ARG A 301 -13.31 -36.87 -1.97
C ARG A 301 -11.96 -36.29 -1.54
N PHE A 302 -11.94 -35.43 -0.52
CA PHE A 302 -10.73 -34.95 0.15
C PHE A 302 -9.86 -36.07 0.74
N ARG A 303 -10.44 -37.17 1.24
CA ARG A 303 -9.68 -38.31 1.80
C ARG A 303 -9.12 -39.28 0.75
N LEU A 304 -9.73 -39.37 -0.44
CA LEU A 304 -9.32 -40.33 -1.47
C LEU A 304 -8.24 -39.79 -2.41
N GLY A 305 -8.12 -38.47 -2.57
CA GLY A 305 -7.03 -37.84 -3.34
C GLY A 305 -5.65 -37.92 -2.66
N TYR A 306 -5.62 -38.05 -1.32
CA TYR A 306 -4.37 -38.07 -0.54
C TYR A 306 -3.71 -39.47 -0.43
N LEU A 307 -4.37 -40.52 -0.92
CA LEU A 307 -3.84 -41.90 -0.93
C LEU A 307 -3.39 -42.36 -2.33
N ALA A 308 -3.41 -41.47 -3.32
CA ALA A 308 -3.02 -41.74 -4.69
C ALA A 308 -1.97 -40.72 -5.17
N ASN A 309 -0.85 -40.63 -4.46
CA ASN A 309 0.48 -40.25 -4.96
C ASN A 309 1.54 -40.60 -3.91
#